data_AF-A0A7W9SQW5-F1
#
_entry.id   AF-A0A7W9SQW5-F1
#
_cell.length_a   1.000
_cell.length_b   1.000
_cell.length_c   1.000
_cell.angle_alpha   90.00
_cell.angle_beta   90.00
_cell.angle_gamma   90.00
#
_symmetry.space_group_name_H-M   'P 1'
#
loop_
_entity.id
_entity.type
_entity.pdbx_description
1 polymer ?
#
loop_
_entity_poly.entity_id
_entity_poly.type
_entity_poly.pdbx_seq_one_letter_code
_entity_poly.pdbx_strand_id
1 'polypeptide(L)'
;MTDNAILLTQGDLTQLGCEALVLPMDRQGLESRFRGRLHRAVTEIPGFRDDYRHAYQAFLAHKNQEWLEIGDTFWVPLRRTEPPYGIVCVAAAGGHSHAQHAALAAAAAIRCAAPKLESRRTAKKPTLTIALPALLLGGGGGRWDEHKVAEAQLEAARSALQDFPGVDAVFVLYTPNDYRLFSDARQRIGAAPTLPDTLTAAIPELATAITADESALFVGAGVSEGAGLPGYKAVIAAMARELGITAVGDDQESALEIAQWYRNHHGVAHSARVQQLLLRLLDRPELLPSLSHYLLLGLPIRHILTTNYDDLLERTLTHLRRFPVTVAQARDIPQTGGRGVYTVKLHGDLAHGDWSGDYDDVVLSRDDYDDFFDRRPLMASLLEGLLLNRTFLFVGYSLRDPNFRLIFNKLDRQLREARRPAYVLTFDEPSEHQRTYWERKNVRLLSVASGTPERTLWLFLDQLAAQVQGTQRLTLSPDRAEPTRAAQPLLQALLQVGEQLRNLDIESLTPDEARVAAAALATLAEEGWRSPTYLPLPKLWQRLAARATPADRPRLLQQALRYTESKELAEVILTELKESPS
;
A
#
# COMPACT_ATOMS: atom_id res chain seq x y z
N MET A 1 15.35 22.09 -10.74
CA MET A 1 16.04 20.80 -10.70
C MET A 1 15.06 19.81 -10.12
N THR A 2 14.67 18.76 -10.84
CA THR A 2 13.74 17.76 -10.30
C THR A 2 14.53 16.83 -9.40
N ASP A 3 14.52 17.09 -8.10
CA ASP A 3 15.18 16.22 -7.11
C ASP A 3 14.55 14.83 -7.17
N ASN A 4 15.38 13.81 -7.43
CA ASN A 4 14.99 12.41 -7.27
C ASN A 4 14.54 12.16 -5.82
N ALA A 5 13.57 11.26 -5.65
CA ALA A 5 13.04 10.91 -4.34
C ALA A 5 13.40 9.48 -3.95
N ILE A 6 13.56 9.28 -2.64
CA ILE A 6 13.60 7.96 -2.02
C ILE A 6 12.33 7.81 -1.20
N LEU A 7 11.41 7.00 -1.71
CA LEU A 7 10.12 6.72 -1.10
C LEU A 7 10.20 5.43 -0.30
N LEU A 8 9.44 5.35 0.79
CA LEU A 8 9.35 4.18 1.65
C LEU A 8 7.91 3.67 1.66
N THR A 9 7.71 2.38 1.49
CA THR A 9 6.39 1.75 1.68
C THR A 9 6.54 0.39 2.35
N GLN A 10 5.48 -0.06 3.03
CA GLN A 10 5.38 -1.45 3.46
C GLN A 10 4.88 -2.35 2.33
N GLY A 11 5.07 -3.67 2.45
CA GLY A 11 4.34 -4.67 1.66
C GLY A 11 5.21 -5.68 0.91
N ASP A 12 4.61 -6.31 -0.11
CA ASP A 12 5.30 -7.24 -1.01
C ASP A 12 5.81 -6.51 -2.26
N LEU A 13 7.13 -6.51 -2.43
CA LEU A 13 7.84 -5.95 -3.58
C LEU A 13 7.35 -6.51 -4.91
N THR A 14 6.98 -7.80 -4.95
CA THR A 14 6.57 -8.49 -6.20
C THR A 14 5.14 -8.18 -6.64
N GLN A 15 4.36 -7.52 -5.78
CA GLN A 15 2.96 -7.20 -6.03
C GLN A 15 2.75 -5.69 -6.23
N LEU A 16 3.85 -4.92 -6.36
CA LEU A 16 3.83 -3.49 -6.64
C LEU A 16 4.02 -3.24 -8.14
N GLY A 17 3.14 -2.42 -8.73
CA GLY A 17 3.24 -1.93 -10.10
C GLY A 17 4.26 -0.81 -10.25
N CYS A 18 5.56 -1.15 -10.22
CA CYS A 18 6.68 -0.25 -10.49
C CYS A 18 7.50 -0.71 -11.70
N GLU A 19 8.27 0.18 -12.34
CA GLU A 19 8.93 -0.09 -13.62
C GLU A 19 9.98 -1.21 -13.57
N ALA A 20 10.75 -1.29 -12.47
CA ALA A 20 11.73 -2.35 -12.25
C ALA A 20 11.76 -2.81 -10.79
N LEU A 21 12.12 -4.08 -10.59
CA LEU A 21 12.34 -4.68 -9.28
C LEU A 21 13.81 -5.01 -9.08
N VAL A 22 14.29 -4.91 -7.84
CA VAL A 22 15.63 -5.40 -7.47
C VAL A 22 15.51 -6.74 -6.75
N LEU A 23 16.25 -7.73 -7.23
CA LEU A 23 16.34 -9.07 -6.68
C LEU A 23 17.75 -9.31 -6.13
N PRO A 24 17.95 -9.34 -4.80
CA PRO A 24 19.23 -9.69 -4.20
C PRO A 24 19.54 -11.18 -4.39
N MET A 25 20.81 -11.46 -4.58
CA MET A 25 21.40 -12.78 -4.74
C MET A 25 22.65 -12.90 -3.86
N ASP A 26 23.15 -14.12 -3.70
CA ASP A 26 24.51 -14.33 -3.20
C ASP A 26 25.52 -14.41 -4.36
N ARG A 27 26.77 -14.73 -4.02
CA ARG A 27 27.88 -14.80 -4.96
C ARG A 27 27.79 -15.95 -5.98
N GLN A 28 26.87 -16.88 -5.81
CA GLN A 28 26.61 -18.01 -6.72
C GLN A 28 25.35 -17.77 -7.58
N GLY A 29 24.68 -16.64 -7.41
CA GLY A 29 23.46 -16.29 -8.14
C GLY A 29 22.19 -16.82 -7.47
N LEU A 30 21.12 -17.03 -8.24
CA LEU A 30 19.82 -17.51 -7.73
C LEU A 30 19.76 -19.03 -7.48
N GLU A 31 20.74 -19.81 -7.94
CA GLU A 31 20.71 -21.27 -7.82
C GLU A 31 21.26 -21.79 -6.48
N SER A 32 21.77 -20.89 -5.64
CA SER A 32 22.27 -21.22 -4.31
C SER A 32 21.14 -21.41 -3.28
N ARG A 33 21.51 -21.69 -2.02
CA ARG A 33 20.61 -22.00 -0.89
C ARG A 33 19.59 -20.91 -0.52
N PHE A 34 19.53 -19.77 -1.22
CA PHE A 34 18.59 -18.69 -0.98
C PHE A 34 17.17 -19.05 -1.45
N ARG A 35 16.27 -19.37 -0.50
CA ARG A 35 14.85 -19.71 -0.75
C ARG A 35 13.87 -18.70 -0.13
N GLY A 36 14.25 -17.43 -0.01
CA GLY A 36 13.40 -16.38 0.58
C GLY A 36 12.15 -16.07 -0.26
N ARG A 37 11.14 -15.38 0.32
CA ARG A 37 9.87 -15.04 -0.38
C ARG A 37 10.10 -14.39 -1.74
N LEU A 38 10.98 -13.39 -1.78
CA LEU A 38 11.24 -12.59 -2.98
C LEU A 38 11.80 -13.47 -4.10
N HIS A 39 12.72 -14.39 -3.80
CA HIS A 39 13.23 -15.38 -4.75
C HIS A 39 12.11 -16.24 -5.30
N ARG A 40 11.30 -16.86 -4.43
CA ARG A 40 10.22 -17.75 -4.87
C ARG A 40 9.18 -17.02 -5.72
N ALA A 41 8.70 -15.86 -5.26
CA ALA A 41 7.70 -15.06 -5.97
C ALA A 41 8.19 -14.60 -7.34
N VAL A 42 9.46 -14.20 -7.48
CA VAL A 42 10.04 -13.85 -8.77
C VAL A 42 10.22 -15.08 -9.66
N THR A 43 10.64 -16.23 -9.12
CA THR A 43 10.80 -17.46 -9.91
C THR A 43 9.49 -18.11 -10.36
N GLU A 44 8.35 -17.70 -9.78
CA GLU A 44 6.99 -18.10 -10.17
C GLU A 44 6.48 -17.24 -11.35
N ILE A 45 7.16 -16.13 -11.71
CA ILE A 45 6.82 -15.34 -12.89
C ILE A 45 7.05 -16.19 -14.15
N PRO A 46 6.04 -16.33 -15.03
CA PRO A 46 6.17 -17.10 -16.26
C PRO A 46 7.36 -16.64 -17.12
N GLY A 47 8.20 -17.59 -17.54
CA GLY A 47 9.38 -17.32 -18.39
C GLY A 47 10.61 -16.76 -17.66
N PHE A 48 10.46 -16.27 -16.42
CA PHE A 48 11.56 -15.62 -15.70
C PHE A 48 12.80 -16.50 -15.54
N ARG A 49 12.62 -17.79 -15.21
CA ARG A 49 13.76 -18.70 -14.97
C ARG A 49 14.66 -18.86 -16.19
N ASP A 50 14.05 -18.91 -17.37
CA ASP A 50 14.81 -19.07 -18.61
C ASP A 50 15.46 -17.74 -19.01
N ASP A 51 14.74 -16.62 -18.93
CA ASP A 51 15.31 -15.29 -19.21
C ASP A 51 16.45 -14.97 -18.21
N TYR A 52 16.31 -15.35 -16.94
CA TYR A 52 17.37 -15.26 -15.93
C TYR A 52 18.59 -16.09 -16.31
N ARG A 53 18.41 -17.38 -16.67
CA ARG A 53 19.54 -18.25 -17.01
C ARG A 53 20.34 -17.70 -18.18
N HIS A 54 19.66 -17.21 -19.21
CA HIS A 54 20.31 -16.57 -20.36
C HIS A 54 21.06 -15.30 -19.94
N ALA A 55 20.43 -14.41 -19.18
CA ALA A 55 21.07 -13.17 -18.72
C ALA A 55 22.28 -13.45 -17.82
N TYR A 56 22.18 -14.43 -16.92
CA TYR A 56 23.25 -14.83 -16.01
C TYR A 56 24.45 -15.44 -16.76
N GLN A 57 24.21 -16.35 -17.70
CA GLN A 57 25.26 -16.92 -18.54
C GLN A 57 25.93 -15.86 -19.41
N ALA A 58 25.14 -14.97 -20.02
CA ALA A 58 25.69 -13.85 -20.79
C ALA A 58 26.55 -12.93 -19.92
N PHE A 59 26.14 -12.64 -18.68
CA PHE A 59 26.94 -11.87 -17.74
C PHE A 59 28.26 -12.57 -17.41
N LEU A 60 28.22 -13.86 -17.04
CA LEU A 60 29.41 -14.63 -16.70
C LEU A 60 30.38 -14.79 -17.88
N ALA A 61 29.89 -14.88 -19.12
CA ALA A 61 30.75 -14.95 -20.30
C ALA A 61 31.65 -13.71 -20.49
N HIS A 62 31.26 -12.57 -19.90
CA HIS A 62 32.05 -11.34 -19.90
C HIS A 62 32.94 -11.21 -18.65
N LYS A 63 32.88 -12.16 -17.70
CA LYS A 63 33.74 -12.23 -16.53
C LYS A 63 34.78 -13.34 -16.68
N ASN A 64 36.00 -13.07 -16.22
CA ASN A 64 37.08 -14.06 -16.12
C ASN A 64 36.98 -14.93 -14.84
N GLN A 65 35.81 -14.99 -14.19
CA GLN A 65 35.61 -15.69 -12.91
C GLN A 65 34.27 -16.44 -12.92
N GLU A 66 34.19 -17.54 -12.16
CA GLU A 66 32.99 -18.39 -12.06
C GLU A 66 31.97 -17.94 -10.99
N TRP A 67 32.25 -16.86 -10.27
CA TRP A 67 31.38 -16.33 -9.20
C TRP A 67 31.15 -14.83 -9.35
N LEU A 68 30.06 -14.36 -8.73
CA LEU A 68 29.76 -12.94 -8.62
C LEU A 68 30.57 -12.28 -7.49
N GLU A 69 30.87 -11.01 -7.71
CA GLU A 69 31.37 -10.06 -6.70
C GLU A 69 30.21 -9.23 -6.17
N ILE A 70 30.34 -8.73 -4.94
CA ILE A 70 29.31 -7.86 -4.36
C ILE A 70 29.18 -6.61 -5.24
N GLY A 71 27.94 -6.24 -5.58
CA GLY A 71 27.64 -5.15 -6.51
C GLY A 71 27.53 -5.57 -7.96
N ASP A 72 27.89 -6.80 -8.34
CA ASP A 72 27.60 -7.29 -9.69
C ASP A 72 26.09 -7.25 -9.95
N THR A 73 25.73 -6.73 -11.12
CA THR A 73 24.33 -6.58 -11.53
C THR A 73 24.13 -6.99 -12.98
N PHE A 74 22.95 -7.54 -13.26
CA PHE A 74 22.47 -7.73 -14.62
C PHE A 74 20.95 -7.59 -14.70
N TRP A 75 20.48 -7.22 -15.89
CA TRP A 75 19.08 -6.98 -16.19
C TRP A 75 18.43 -8.23 -16.78
N VAL A 76 17.30 -8.64 -16.20
CA VAL A 76 16.41 -9.67 -16.74
C VAL A 76 15.14 -8.99 -17.25
N PRO A 77 14.91 -8.91 -18.56
CA PRO A 77 13.70 -8.30 -19.11
C PRO A 77 12.48 -9.16 -18.80
N LEU A 78 11.34 -8.53 -18.46
CA LEU A 78 10.06 -9.19 -18.36
C LEU A 78 9.23 -8.87 -19.61
N ARG A 79 8.70 -9.89 -20.28
CA ARG A 79 7.86 -9.74 -21.49
C ARG A 79 6.43 -9.37 -21.11
N ARG A 80 6.26 -8.17 -20.56
CA ARG A 80 4.96 -7.63 -20.12
C ARG A 80 4.66 -6.30 -20.80
N THR A 81 3.38 -6.03 -21.02
CA THR A 81 2.89 -4.73 -21.48
C THR A 81 2.83 -3.72 -20.34
N GLU A 82 2.66 -4.22 -19.12
CA GLU A 82 2.50 -3.44 -17.90
C GLU A 82 3.65 -3.69 -16.92
N PRO A 83 3.98 -2.73 -16.04
CA PRO A 83 5.06 -2.88 -15.06
C PRO A 83 4.86 -4.09 -14.12
N PRO A 84 5.95 -4.68 -13.60
CA PRO A 84 7.35 -4.38 -13.91
C PRO A 84 7.81 -4.85 -15.30
N TYR A 85 8.69 -4.06 -15.92
CA TYR A 85 9.28 -4.33 -17.24
C TYR A 85 10.57 -5.15 -17.17
N GLY A 86 11.16 -5.27 -15.99
CA GLY A 86 12.31 -6.12 -15.76
C GLY A 86 12.77 -6.15 -14.32
N ILE A 87 13.75 -7.01 -14.08
CA ILE A 87 14.30 -7.29 -12.76
C ILE A 87 15.81 -7.10 -12.83
N VAL A 88 16.34 -6.32 -11.90
CA VAL A 88 17.78 -6.23 -11.68
C VAL A 88 18.17 -7.27 -10.66
N CYS A 89 18.94 -8.25 -11.09
CA CYS A 89 19.59 -9.20 -10.22
C CYS A 89 20.87 -8.57 -9.68
N VAL A 90 21.05 -8.54 -8.35
CA VAL A 90 22.23 -7.94 -7.70
C VAL A 90 22.87 -8.88 -6.69
N ALA A 91 24.18 -9.09 -6.79
CA ALA A 91 24.93 -9.80 -5.76
C ALA A 91 25.10 -8.90 -4.53
N ALA A 92 24.41 -9.24 -3.44
CA ALA A 92 24.43 -8.47 -2.20
C ALA A 92 25.04 -9.26 -1.03
N ALA A 93 24.88 -10.58 -0.99
CA ALA A 93 25.24 -11.40 0.18
C ALA A 93 26.65 -12.01 0.12
N GLY A 94 27.37 -11.92 1.24
CA GLY A 94 28.70 -12.49 1.48
C GLY A 94 29.58 -11.61 2.37
N GLY A 95 30.60 -12.16 3.04
CA GLY A 95 31.55 -11.40 3.88
C GLY A 95 31.00 -10.82 5.18
N HIS A 96 31.74 -9.92 5.84
CA HIS A 96 31.40 -9.35 7.17
C HIS A 96 30.98 -7.87 7.14
N SER A 97 31.15 -7.16 6.02
CA SER A 97 30.89 -5.71 5.89
C SER A 97 29.48 -5.41 5.37
N HIS A 98 28.45 -5.77 6.14
CA HIS A 98 27.04 -5.73 5.70
C HIS A 98 26.60 -4.34 5.19
N ALA A 99 26.95 -3.26 5.89
CA ALA A 99 26.54 -1.91 5.48
C ALA A 99 27.16 -1.49 4.13
N GLN A 100 28.45 -1.76 3.95
CA GLN A 100 29.16 -1.46 2.69
C GLN A 100 28.61 -2.30 1.53
N HIS A 101 28.33 -3.58 1.77
CA HIS A 101 27.77 -4.47 0.74
C HIS A 101 26.35 -4.07 0.35
N ALA A 102 25.50 -3.72 1.32
CA ALA A 102 24.15 -3.24 1.06
C ALA A 102 24.15 -1.92 0.28
N ALA A 103 25.03 -0.98 0.64
CA ALA A 103 25.24 0.28 -0.07
C ALA A 103 25.67 0.06 -1.53
N LEU A 104 26.70 -0.77 -1.74
CA LEU A 104 27.20 -1.09 -3.07
C LEU A 104 26.12 -1.75 -3.94
N ALA A 105 25.39 -2.71 -3.39
CA ALA A 105 24.30 -3.38 -4.09
C ALA A 105 23.14 -2.43 -4.44
N ALA A 106 22.71 -1.56 -3.52
CA ALA A 106 21.65 -0.58 -3.79
C ALA A 106 22.02 0.37 -4.94
N ALA A 107 23.22 0.97 -4.87
CA ALA A 107 23.71 1.88 -5.91
C ALA A 107 23.89 1.18 -7.26
N ALA A 108 24.50 -0.02 -7.27
CA ALA A 108 24.69 -0.79 -8.49
C ALA A 108 23.36 -1.16 -9.15
N ALA A 109 22.37 -1.55 -8.34
CA ALA A 109 21.05 -1.93 -8.86
C ALA A 109 20.35 -0.75 -9.54
N ILE A 110 20.41 0.45 -8.95
CA ILE A 110 19.86 1.67 -9.55
C ILE A 110 20.58 2.00 -10.87
N ARG A 111 21.92 1.97 -10.86
CA ARG A 111 22.75 2.24 -12.06
C ARG A 111 22.51 1.22 -13.19
N CYS A 112 22.11 0.00 -12.84
CA CYS A 112 21.73 -1.03 -13.81
C CYS A 112 20.32 -0.80 -14.40
N ALA A 113 19.33 -0.52 -13.54
CA ALA A 113 17.93 -0.36 -13.95
C ALA A 113 17.68 0.93 -14.74
N ALA A 114 18.15 2.09 -14.24
CA ALA A 114 17.74 3.39 -14.75
C ALA A 114 17.95 3.55 -16.28
N PRO A 115 19.11 3.20 -16.86
CA PRO A 115 19.31 3.29 -18.32
C PRO A 115 18.38 2.36 -19.12
N LYS A 116 17.99 1.21 -18.57
CA LYS A 116 17.11 0.25 -19.25
C LYS A 116 15.67 0.75 -19.29
N LEU A 117 15.28 1.56 -18.31
CA LEU A 117 13.92 2.08 -18.20
C LEU A 117 13.68 3.35 -19.01
N GLU A 118 14.71 4.06 -19.45
CA GLU A 118 14.55 5.37 -20.12
C GLU A 118 13.64 5.29 -21.36
N SER A 119 13.68 4.18 -22.10
CA SER A 119 12.78 3.92 -23.25
C SER A 119 11.28 3.85 -22.89
N ARG A 120 10.95 3.69 -21.60
CA ARG A 120 9.57 3.63 -21.08
C ARG A 120 9.06 4.99 -20.61
N ARG A 121 9.92 6.02 -20.55
CA ARG A 121 9.50 7.37 -20.16
C ARG A 121 8.57 7.94 -21.22
N THR A 122 7.45 8.51 -20.78
CA THR A 122 6.51 9.19 -21.66
C THR A 122 6.11 10.53 -21.07
N ALA A 123 5.47 11.39 -21.86
CA ALA A 123 4.91 12.65 -21.35
C ALA A 123 3.86 12.42 -20.24
N LYS A 124 3.12 11.30 -20.30
CA LYS A 124 2.13 10.92 -19.27
C LYS A 124 2.76 10.27 -18.04
N LYS A 125 3.97 9.70 -18.18
CA LYS A 125 4.73 9.08 -17.10
C LYS A 125 6.17 9.60 -17.10
N PRO A 126 6.36 10.86 -16.67
CA PRO A 126 7.66 11.51 -16.72
C PRO A 126 8.60 11.03 -15.61
N THR A 127 8.10 10.30 -14.61
CA THR A 127 8.89 9.76 -13.50
C THR A 127 8.76 8.24 -13.47
N LEU A 128 9.91 7.57 -13.41
CA LEU A 128 10.02 6.11 -13.38
C LEU A 128 10.45 5.66 -11.98
N THR A 129 10.04 4.47 -11.55
CA THR A 129 10.28 3.96 -10.21
C THR A 129 11.05 2.64 -10.23
N ILE A 130 12.09 2.55 -9.41
CA ILE A 130 12.83 1.31 -9.17
C ILE A 130 12.52 0.87 -7.75
N ALA A 131 11.95 -0.32 -7.58
CA ALA A 131 11.62 -0.83 -6.26
C ALA A 131 12.72 -1.75 -5.72
N LEU A 132 13.18 -1.45 -4.50
CA LEU A 132 14.24 -2.14 -3.79
C LEU A 132 13.70 -2.79 -2.51
N PRO A 133 14.14 -4.01 -2.16
CA PRO A 133 13.94 -4.53 -0.82
C PRO A 133 14.96 -3.91 0.16
N ALA A 134 14.79 -4.18 1.46
CA ALA A 134 15.85 -3.96 2.44
C ALA A 134 16.99 -4.98 2.21
N LEU A 135 18.09 -4.56 1.59
CA LEU A 135 19.22 -5.45 1.30
C LEU A 135 19.96 -5.80 2.59
N LEU A 136 20.29 -7.09 2.76
CA LEU A 136 21.04 -7.64 3.89
C LEU A 136 20.41 -7.48 5.28
N LEU A 137 19.16 -7.06 5.38
CA LEU A 137 18.38 -7.05 6.62
C LEU A 137 17.48 -8.30 6.73
N GLY A 138 16.89 -8.52 7.91
CA GLY A 138 16.16 -9.75 8.23
C GLY A 138 17.09 -10.98 8.23
N GLY A 139 16.85 -11.92 7.32
CA GLY A 139 17.69 -13.11 7.12
C GLY A 139 19.07 -12.85 6.49
N GLY A 140 19.39 -11.61 6.09
CA GLY A 140 20.57 -11.24 5.31
C GLY A 140 21.87 -10.96 6.09
N GLY A 141 21.88 -11.12 7.42
CA GLY A 141 23.09 -11.04 8.24
C GLY A 141 23.40 -9.67 8.87
N GLY A 142 22.83 -8.58 8.37
CA GLY A 142 23.02 -7.21 8.86
C GLY A 142 22.29 -6.85 10.17
N ARG A 143 21.69 -7.84 10.85
CA ARG A 143 20.85 -7.70 12.06
C ARG A 143 21.53 -7.07 13.29
N TRP A 144 22.85 -6.88 13.26
CA TRP A 144 23.62 -6.32 14.38
C TRP A 144 23.99 -4.85 14.18
N ASP A 145 23.77 -4.30 12.97
CA ASP A 145 24.09 -2.92 12.59
C ASP A 145 22.97 -2.35 11.70
N GLU A 146 21.70 -2.60 12.06
CA GLU A 146 20.55 -2.38 11.19
C GLU A 146 20.41 -0.92 10.74
N HIS A 147 20.56 0.03 11.67
CA HIS A 147 20.55 1.46 11.36
C HIS A 147 21.66 1.84 10.38
N LYS A 148 22.89 1.38 10.59
CA LYS A 148 24.01 1.67 9.68
C LYS A 148 23.77 1.07 8.29
N VAL A 149 23.21 -0.13 8.22
CA VAL A 149 22.87 -0.81 6.96
C VAL A 149 21.76 -0.06 6.22
N ALA A 150 20.74 0.45 6.92
CA ALA A 150 19.67 1.25 6.33
C ALA A 150 20.19 2.62 5.84
N GLU A 151 20.94 3.34 6.68
CA GLU A 151 21.54 4.63 6.34
C GLU A 151 22.45 4.52 5.11
N ALA A 152 23.36 3.54 5.10
CA ALA A 152 24.30 3.34 4.00
C ALA A 152 23.59 3.01 2.67
N GLN A 153 22.49 2.24 2.71
CA GLN A 153 21.67 1.98 1.51
C GLN A 153 20.99 3.24 0.98
N LEU A 154 20.40 4.05 1.87
CA LEU A 154 19.71 5.28 1.50
C LEU A 154 20.68 6.33 0.94
N GLU A 155 21.85 6.49 1.55
CA GLU A 155 22.89 7.40 1.06
C GLU A 155 23.42 6.98 -0.32
N ALA A 156 23.71 5.69 -0.50
CA ALA A 156 24.18 5.15 -1.76
C ALA A 156 23.12 5.25 -2.86
N ALA A 157 21.85 4.99 -2.53
CA ALA A 157 20.73 5.20 -3.44
C ALA A 157 20.59 6.68 -3.84
N ARG A 158 20.63 7.60 -2.87
CA ARG A 158 20.57 9.05 -3.13
C ARG A 158 21.69 9.49 -4.08
N SER A 159 22.91 9.03 -3.82
CA SER A 159 24.07 9.34 -4.67
C SER A 159 23.90 8.77 -6.08
N ALA A 160 23.42 7.52 -6.22
CA ALA A 160 23.23 6.90 -7.52
C ALA A 160 22.14 7.57 -8.36
N LEU A 161 21.05 8.04 -7.73
CA LEU A 161 19.93 8.68 -8.41
C LEU A 161 20.27 10.05 -9.01
N GLN A 162 21.28 10.76 -8.48
CA GLN A 162 21.73 12.06 -9.00
C GLN A 162 22.12 12.00 -10.49
N ASP A 163 22.59 10.84 -10.95
CA ASP A 163 22.97 10.61 -12.34
C ASP A 163 21.77 10.35 -13.27
N PHE A 164 20.55 10.16 -12.73
CA PHE A 164 19.36 9.75 -13.47
C PHE A 164 18.13 10.58 -13.10
N PRO A 165 18.02 11.85 -13.58
CA PRO A 165 16.85 12.69 -13.31
C PRO A 165 15.53 12.03 -13.70
N GLY A 166 14.51 12.22 -12.87
CA GLY A 166 13.17 11.64 -13.08
C GLY A 166 13.10 10.12 -12.91
N VAL A 167 14.06 9.53 -12.19
CA VAL A 167 13.95 8.17 -11.66
C VAL A 167 13.89 8.26 -10.14
N ASP A 168 12.92 7.62 -9.51
CA ASP A 168 12.80 7.55 -8.06
C ASP A 168 13.07 6.12 -7.58
N ALA A 169 13.60 6.00 -6.36
CA ALA A 169 13.75 4.71 -5.68
C ALA A 169 12.63 4.51 -4.67
N VAL A 170 12.09 3.30 -4.61
CA VAL A 170 11.05 2.90 -3.66
C VAL A 170 11.56 1.74 -2.83
N PHE A 171 11.85 1.96 -1.56
CA PHE A 171 12.15 0.85 -0.64
C PHE A 171 10.86 0.21 -0.17
N VAL A 172 10.64 -1.05 -0.55
CA VAL A 172 9.48 -1.85 -0.13
C VAL A 172 9.90 -2.74 1.04
N LEU A 173 9.38 -2.38 2.20
CA LEU A 173 9.82 -2.87 3.50
C LEU A 173 8.79 -3.83 4.06
N TYR A 174 9.26 -5.01 4.46
CA TYR A 174 8.37 -6.14 4.60
C TYR A 174 7.68 -6.22 5.97
N THR A 175 8.35 -5.66 6.98
CA THR A 175 7.84 -5.57 8.35
C THR A 175 7.65 -4.11 8.77
N PRO A 176 6.75 -3.83 9.72
CA PRO A 176 6.63 -2.49 10.32
C PRO A 176 7.95 -2.00 10.93
N ASN A 177 8.77 -2.90 11.48
CA ASN A 177 10.04 -2.55 12.10
C ASN A 177 11.06 -2.08 11.07
N ASP A 178 11.17 -2.76 9.93
CA ASP A 178 12.06 -2.32 8.85
C ASP A 178 11.59 -1.00 8.25
N TYR A 179 10.27 -0.81 8.13
CA TYR A 179 9.71 0.48 7.71
C TYR A 179 10.16 1.63 8.61
N ARG A 180 10.00 1.47 9.92
CA ARG A 180 10.42 2.49 10.90
C ARG A 180 11.93 2.68 10.89
N LEU A 181 12.70 1.60 10.78
CA LEU A 181 14.16 1.65 10.71
C LEU A 181 14.64 2.53 9.53
N PHE A 182 14.11 2.30 8.33
CA PHE A 182 14.44 3.10 7.16
C PHE A 182 13.87 4.52 7.24
N SER A 183 12.69 4.71 7.83
CA SER A 183 12.13 6.03 8.05
C SER A 183 13.03 6.89 8.94
N ASP A 184 13.47 6.33 10.08
CA ASP A 184 14.40 6.98 11.01
C ASP A 184 15.75 7.26 10.34
N ALA A 185 16.31 6.28 9.63
CA ALA A 185 17.55 6.44 8.87
C ALA A 185 17.44 7.57 7.83
N ARG A 186 16.34 7.62 7.08
CA ARG A 186 16.07 8.65 6.05
C ARG A 186 15.98 10.04 6.66
N GLN A 187 15.35 10.17 7.84
CA GLN A 187 15.30 11.43 8.57
C GLN A 187 16.69 11.90 9.02
N ARG A 188 17.52 11.00 9.58
CA ARG A 188 18.88 11.34 10.05
C ARG A 188 19.80 11.85 8.94
N ILE A 189 19.73 11.24 7.75
CA ILE A 189 20.54 11.65 6.59
C ILE A 189 19.96 12.86 5.83
N GLY A 190 18.83 13.40 6.29
CA GLY A 190 18.15 14.53 5.67
C GLY A 190 17.65 14.24 4.25
N ALA A 191 17.19 13.01 3.99
CA ALA A 191 16.72 12.58 2.67
C ALA A 191 15.19 12.48 2.57
N ALA A 192 14.46 13.21 3.44
CA ALA A 192 13.02 13.36 3.31
C ALA A 192 12.69 14.13 2.00
N PRO A 193 11.63 13.76 1.27
CA PRO A 193 11.21 14.50 0.09
C PRO A 193 10.89 15.96 0.40
N THR A 194 10.99 16.87 -0.57
CA THR A 194 10.49 18.25 -0.42
C THR A 194 9.05 18.34 -0.90
N LEU A 195 8.21 19.09 -0.17
CA LEU A 195 6.80 19.32 -0.51
C LEU A 195 6.45 20.81 -0.46
N PRO A 196 5.46 21.27 -1.26
CA PRO A 196 4.86 22.60 -1.10
C PRO A 196 4.33 22.84 0.32
N ASP A 197 4.50 24.06 0.84
CA ASP A 197 4.11 24.45 2.21
C ASP A 197 2.65 24.13 2.54
N THR A 198 1.74 24.31 1.57
CA THR A 198 0.31 24.01 1.76
C THR A 198 0.05 22.54 2.05
N LEU A 199 0.81 21.63 1.42
CA LEU A 199 0.71 20.20 1.68
C LEU A 199 1.37 19.86 3.00
N THR A 200 2.56 20.39 3.26
CA THR A 200 3.31 20.20 4.52
C THR A 200 2.49 20.62 5.74
N ALA A 201 1.77 21.75 5.66
CA ALA A 201 0.96 22.28 6.76
C ALA A 201 -0.24 21.38 7.13
N ALA A 202 -0.73 20.55 6.21
CA ALA A 202 -1.86 19.65 6.45
C ALA A 202 -1.45 18.34 7.14
N ILE A 203 -0.18 17.94 7.04
CA ILE A 203 0.32 16.65 7.53
C ILE A 203 0.11 16.46 9.04
N PRO A 204 0.42 17.42 9.93
CA PRO A 204 0.28 17.19 11.38
C PRO A 204 -1.15 16.92 11.82
N GLU A 205 -2.13 17.63 11.26
CA GLU A 205 -3.55 17.48 11.62
C GLU A 205 -4.10 16.14 11.12
N LEU A 206 -3.78 15.77 9.86
CA LEU A 206 -4.13 14.47 9.30
C LEU A 206 -3.47 13.32 10.08
N ALA A 207 -2.17 13.43 10.37
CA ALA A 207 -1.46 12.42 11.14
C ALA A 207 -2.08 12.22 12.52
N THR A 208 -2.45 13.31 13.22
CA THR A 208 -3.14 13.25 14.51
C THR A 208 -4.45 12.47 14.39
N ALA A 209 -5.31 12.83 13.44
CA ALA A 209 -6.59 12.14 13.22
C ALA A 209 -6.41 10.66 12.85
N ILE A 210 -5.38 10.32 12.06
CA ILE A 210 -5.05 8.94 11.71
C ILE A 210 -4.57 8.15 12.93
N THR A 211 -3.66 8.72 13.74
CA THR A 211 -3.14 8.06 14.95
C THR A 211 -4.20 7.85 16.03
N ALA A 212 -5.23 8.71 16.07
CA ALA A 212 -6.36 8.61 16.99
C ALA A 212 -7.44 7.60 16.53
N ASP A 213 -7.25 6.91 15.39
CA ASP A 213 -8.27 6.07 14.74
C ASP A 213 -9.58 6.86 14.46
N GLU A 214 -9.46 8.15 14.16
CA GLU A 214 -10.57 9.08 13.89
C GLU A 214 -10.63 9.50 12.42
N SER A 215 -10.08 8.69 11.52
CA SER A 215 -10.02 9.00 10.09
C SER A 215 -10.75 7.97 9.23
N ALA A 216 -11.20 8.42 8.06
CA ALA A 216 -11.70 7.57 6.99
C ALA A 216 -11.04 7.98 5.67
N LEU A 217 -10.70 6.99 4.85
CA LEU A 217 -10.14 7.21 3.52
C LEU A 217 -11.26 7.07 2.50
N PHE A 218 -11.31 7.94 1.51
CA PHE A 218 -12.22 7.82 0.37
C PHE A 218 -11.39 7.82 -0.92
N VAL A 219 -11.39 6.70 -1.63
CA VAL A 219 -10.59 6.48 -2.85
C VAL A 219 -11.48 6.50 -4.08
N GLY A 220 -11.07 7.25 -5.10
CA GLY A 220 -11.78 7.35 -6.38
C GLY A 220 -11.00 6.72 -7.53
N ALA A 221 -11.58 6.76 -8.72
CA ALA A 221 -11.05 6.06 -9.89
C ALA A 221 -9.64 6.51 -10.29
N GLY A 222 -9.26 7.75 -9.99
CA GLY A 222 -7.94 8.29 -10.32
C GLY A 222 -6.77 7.52 -9.70
N VAL A 223 -6.98 6.81 -8.59
CA VAL A 223 -5.94 5.93 -8.00
C VAL A 223 -5.76 4.65 -8.82
N SER A 224 -6.87 4.03 -9.24
CA SER A 224 -6.90 2.86 -10.12
C SER A 224 -6.38 3.18 -11.54
N GLU A 225 -6.63 4.39 -12.04
CA GLU A 225 -6.09 4.87 -13.33
C GLU A 225 -4.55 4.88 -13.34
N GLY A 226 -3.91 5.24 -12.21
CA GLY A 226 -2.46 5.17 -12.05
C GLY A 226 -1.89 3.73 -12.11
N ALA A 227 -2.73 2.72 -11.90
CA ALA A 227 -2.37 1.30 -12.10
C ALA A 227 -2.65 0.80 -13.53
N GLY A 228 -3.20 1.65 -14.42
CA GLY A 228 -3.51 1.31 -15.80
C GLY A 228 -4.96 0.93 -16.06
N LEU A 229 -5.85 0.98 -15.06
CA LEU A 229 -7.28 0.75 -15.28
C LEU A 229 -7.96 1.94 -15.98
N PRO A 230 -8.99 1.70 -16.81
CA PRO A 230 -9.74 2.79 -17.42
C PRO A 230 -10.59 3.54 -16.37
N GLY A 231 -10.57 4.87 -16.42
CA GLY A 231 -11.44 5.72 -15.61
C GLY A 231 -12.89 5.78 -16.12
N TYR A 232 -13.74 6.52 -15.40
CA TYR A 232 -15.18 6.67 -15.69
C TYR A 232 -15.47 7.09 -17.14
N LYS A 233 -14.72 8.07 -17.67
CA LYS A 233 -14.89 8.53 -19.06
C LYS A 233 -14.72 7.42 -20.09
N ALA A 234 -13.81 6.48 -19.86
CA ALA A 234 -13.58 5.36 -20.77
C ALA A 234 -14.71 4.31 -20.71
N VAL A 235 -15.30 4.10 -19.53
CA VAL A 235 -16.51 3.27 -19.37
C VAL A 235 -17.67 3.89 -20.16
N ILE A 236 -17.91 5.20 -19.99
CA ILE A 236 -18.95 5.94 -20.72
C ILE A 236 -18.71 5.92 -22.23
N ALA A 237 -17.47 6.10 -22.68
CA ALA A 237 -17.13 6.01 -24.10
C ALA A 237 -17.36 4.60 -24.67
N ALA A 238 -17.26 3.55 -23.85
CA ALA A 238 -17.61 2.20 -24.27
C ALA A 238 -19.13 2.02 -24.37
N MET A 239 -19.91 2.57 -23.43
CA MET A 239 -21.38 2.60 -23.52
C MET A 239 -21.87 3.35 -24.76
N ALA A 240 -21.32 4.53 -25.02
CA ALA A 240 -21.66 5.33 -26.20
C ALA A 240 -21.44 4.55 -27.51
N ARG A 241 -20.31 3.82 -27.59
CA ARG A 241 -20.01 2.96 -28.76
C ARG A 241 -21.01 1.82 -28.93
N GLU A 242 -21.42 1.17 -27.84
CA GLU A 242 -22.44 0.10 -27.91
C GLU A 242 -23.82 0.65 -28.31
N LEU A 243 -24.13 1.90 -27.96
CA LEU A 243 -25.35 2.60 -28.40
C LEU A 243 -25.26 3.19 -29.82
N GLY A 244 -24.10 3.13 -30.48
CA GLY A 244 -23.88 3.73 -31.79
C GLY A 244 -23.75 5.26 -31.80
N ILE A 245 -23.45 5.87 -30.65
CA ILE A 245 -23.27 7.32 -30.49
C ILE A 245 -21.83 7.70 -30.86
N THR A 246 -21.68 8.58 -31.84
CA THR A 246 -20.37 8.97 -32.39
C THR A 246 -19.84 10.31 -31.89
N ALA A 247 -20.71 11.16 -31.32
CA ALA A 247 -20.35 12.45 -30.74
C ALA A 247 -20.89 12.55 -29.31
N VAL A 248 -19.97 12.69 -28.36
CA VAL A 248 -20.24 12.81 -26.93
C VAL A 248 -19.51 14.06 -26.45
N GLY A 249 -20.20 14.95 -25.72
CA GLY A 249 -19.53 16.06 -25.03
C GLY A 249 -18.54 15.52 -24.00
N ASP A 250 -17.37 16.16 -23.87
CA ASP A 250 -16.32 15.73 -22.92
C ASP A 250 -16.56 16.21 -21.47
N ASP A 251 -17.76 16.75 -21.23
CA ASP A 251 -18.21 17.20 -19.92
C ASP A 251 -18.97 16.10 -19.16
N GLN A 252 -19.17 16.33 -17.88
CA GLN A 252 -19.77 15.36 -16.98
C GLN A 252 -21.28 15.19 -17.17
N GLU A 253 -21.98 16.21 -17.65
CA GLU A 253 -23.42 16.14 -17.89
C GLU A 253 -23.70 15.19 -19.06
N SER A 254 -22.95 15.37 -20.16
CA SER A 254 -22.96 14.45 -21.31
C SER A 254 -22.68 13.01 -20.90
N ALA A 255 -21.75 12.79 -19.96
CA ALA A 255 -21.42 11.46 -19.48
C ALA A 255 -22.57 10.80 -18.69
N LEU A 256 -23.24 11.56 -17.82
CA LEU A 256 -24.42 11.10 -17.08
C LEU A 256 -25.60 10.80 -18.00
N GLU A 257 -25.82 11.61 -19.03
CA GLU A 257 -26.86 11.39 -20.03
C GLU A 257 -26.67 10.07 -20.78
N ILE A 258 -25.43 9.74 -21.15
CA ILE A 258 -25.12 8.46 -21.81
C ILE A 258 -25.34 7.29 -20.88
N ALA A 259 -24.92 7.37 -19.62
CA ALA A 259 -25.18 6.32 -18.64
C ALA A 259 -26.70 6.11 -18.45
N GLN A 260 -27.48 7.19 -18.37
CA GLN A 260 -28.93 7.13 -18.27
C GLN A 260 -29.58 6.56 -19.54
N TRP A 261 -29.11 6.95 -20.72
CA TRP A 261 -29.60 6.36 -21.97
C TRP A 261 -29.26 4.88 -22.06
N TYR A 262 -28.05 4.47 -21.68
CA TYR A 262 -27.66 3.06 -21.63
C TYR A 262 -28.60 2.25 -20.73
N ARG A 263 -28.99 2.81 -19.58
CA ARG A 263 -30.03 2.25 -18.70
C ARG A 263 -31.39 2.14 -19.38
N ASN A 264 -31.88 3.23 -19.96
CA ASN A 264 -33.20 3.27 -20.60
C ASN A 264 -33.28 2.36 -21.84
N HIS A 265 -32.20 2.25 -22.62
CA HIS A 265 -32.13 1.46 -23.85
C HIS A 265 -32.18 -0.05 -23.56
N HIS A 266 -31.49 -0.51 -22.51
CA HIS A 266 -31.44 -1.93 -22.16
C HIS A 266 -32.52 -2.38 -21.17
N GLY A 267 -33.19 -1.45 -20.48
CA GLY A 267 -34.31 -1.74 -19.57
C GLY A 267 -33.95 -2.82 -18.55
N VAL A 268 -34.76 -3.87 -18.47
CA VAL A 268 -34.52 -5.03 -17.57
C VAL A 268 -33.19 -5.74 -17.78
N ALA A 269 -32.58 -5.65 -18.97
CA ALA A 269 -31.29 -6.25 -19.25
C ALA A 269 -30.10 -5.34 -18.87
N HIS A 270 -30.36 -4.12 -18.38
CA HIS A 270 -29.32 -3.12 -18.11
C HIS A 270 -28.23 -3.64 -17.16
N SER A 271 -28.59 -4.20 -16.01
CA SER A 271 -27.61 -4.63 -15.00
C SER A 271 -26.64 -5.67 -15.54
N ALA A 272 -27.14 -6.68 -16.27
CA ALA A 272 -26.30 -7.70 -16.89
C ALA A 272 -25.40 -7.13 -17.98
N ARG A 273 -25.88 -6.13 -18.74
CA ARG A 273 -25.08 -5.44 -19.77
C ARG A 273 -23.96 -4.59 -19.17
N VAL A 274 -24.27 -3.81 -18.14
CA VAL A 274 -23.26 -3.03 -17.40
C VAL A 274 -22.23 -3.95 -16.76
N GLN A 275 -22.66 -5.04 -16.13
CA GLN A 275 -21.75 -6.03 -15.57
C GLN A 275 -20.77 -6.57 -16.62
N GLN A 276 -21.28 -7.05 -17.75
CA GLN A 276 -20.43 -7.58 -18.84
C GLN A 276 -19.45 -6.53 -19.33
N LEU A 277 -19.90 -5.28 -19.45
CA LEU A 277 -19.06 -4.17 -19.84
C LEU A 277 -17.95 -3.90 -18.81
N LEU A 278 -18.30 -3.81 -17.53
CA LEU A 278 -17.34 -3.53 -16.46
C LEU A 278 -16.33 -4.67 -16.30
N LEU A 279 -16.77 -5.94 -16.30
CA LEU A 279 -15.87 -7.10 -16.28
C LEU A 279 -14.87 -7.04 -17.45
N ARG A 280 -15.35 -6.78 -18.66
CA ARG A 280 -14.50 -6.68 -19.86
C ARG A 280 -13.47 -5.56 -19.76
N LEU A 281 -13.77 -4.46 -19.08
CA LEU A 281 -12.91 -3.28 -19.00
C LEU A 281 -12.00 -3.27 -17.77
N LEU A 282 -12.46 -3.81 -16.65
CA LEU A 282 -11.87 -3.61 -15.32
C LEU A 282 -11.34 -4.91 -14.68
N ASP A 283 -11.82 -6.09 -15.07
CA ASP A 283 -11.31 -7.37 -14.55
C ASP A 283 -9.96 -7.69 -15.20
N ARG A 284 -8.90 -7.15 -14.61
CA ARG A 284 -7.51 -7.22 -15.09
C ARG A 284 -6.61 -7.81 -13.99
N PRO A 285 -6.67 -9.12 -13.71
CA PRO A 285 -5.91 -9.75 -12.63
C PRO A 285 -4.39 -9.61 -12.79
N GLU A 286 -3.91 -9.41 -14.03
CA GLU A 286 -2.50 -9.20 -14.34
C GLU A 286 -1.99 -7.79 -14.01
N LEU A 287 -2.87 -6.80 -13.86
CA LEU A 287 -2.49 -5.46 -13.40
C LEU A 287 -2.13 -5.51 -11.92
N LEU A 288 -1.02 -4.90 -11.55
CA LEU A 288 -0.58 -4.79 -10.17
C LEU A 288 -1.01 -3.45 -9.57
N PRO A 289 -1.33 -3.39 -8.27
CA PRO A 289 -1.59 -2.12 -7.61
C PRO A 289 -0.41 -1.15 -7.74
N SER A 290 -0.70 0.13 -8.00
CA SER A 290 0.30 1.19 -8.12
C SER A 290 0.89 1.60 -6.77
N LEU A 291 1.97 2.39 -6.80
CA LEU A 291 2.58 2.95 -5.59
C LEU A 291 1.60 3.81 -4.77
N SER A 292 0.66 4.49 -5.43
CA SER A 292 -0.41 5.24 -4.76
C SER A 292 -1.25 4.34 -3.87
N HIS A 293 -1.60 3.14 -4.33
CA HIS A 293 -2.35 2.17 -3.51
C HIS A 293 -1.55 1.78 -2.27
N TYR A 294 -0.27 1.42 -2.45
CA TYR A 294 0.62 0.99 -1.38
C TYR A 294 0.81 2.08 -0.31
N LEU A 295 1.06 3.33 -0.73
CA LEU A 295 1.24 4.46 0.19
C LEU A 295 -0.06 4.83 0.91
N LEU A 296 -1.19 4.87 0.21
CA LEU A 296 -2.51 5.16 0.81
C LEU A 296 -2.91 4.11 1.84
N LEU A 297 -2.83 2.84 1.44
CA LEU A 297 -3.28 1.71 2.22
C LEU A 297 -2.23 1.25 3.25
N GLY A 298 -1.03 1.83 3.22
CA GLY A 298 -0.04 1.70 4.29
C GLY A 298 -0.40 2.51 5.54
N LEU A 299 -1.22 3.57 5.41
CA LEU A 299 -1.70 4.36 6.54
C LEU A 299 -2.64 3.53 7.42
N PRO A 300 -2.56 3.58 8.76
CA PRO A 300 -3.34 2.75 9.68
C PRO A 300 -4.84 3.13 9.78
N ILE A 301 -5.46 3.52 8.68
CA ILE A 301 -6.89 3.85 8.55
C ILE A 301 -7.70 2.56 8.39
N ARG A 302 -8.79 2.41 9.17
CA ARG A 302 -9.63 1.20 9.15
C ARG A 302 -10.83 1.27 8.20
N HIS A 303 -11.36 2.46 7.95
CA HIS A 303 -12.50 2.64 7.06
C HIS A 303 -12.03 3.23 5.74
N ILE A 304 -12.10 2.43 4.67
CA ILE A 304 -11.75 2.82 3.31
C ILE A 304 -13.02 2.74 2.48
N LEU A 305 -13.49 3.86 1.98
CA LEU A 305 -14.65 3.96 1.12
C LEU A 305 -14.20 4.15 -0.32
N THR A 306 -14.95 3.61 -1.26
CA THR A 306 -14.64 3.75 -2.68
C THR A 306 -15.90 3.73 -3.54
N THR A 307 -15.83 4.44 -4.66
CA THR A 307 -16.78 4.32 -5.78
C THR A 307 -16.28 3.38 -6.88
N ASN A 308 -15.09 2.80 -6.69
CA ASN A 308 -14.46 1.93 -7.68
C ASN A 308 -15.00 0.51 -7.57
N TYR A 309 -15.09 -0.17 -8.72
CA TYR A 309 -15.59 -1.54 -8.82
C TYR A 309 -14.48 -2.58 -8.73
N ASP A 310 -13.24 -2.22 -9.09
CA ASP A 310 -12.07 -3.10 -9.14
C ASP A 310 -11.60 -3.56 -7.75
N ASP A 311 -10.73 -4.57 -7.70
CA ASP A 311 -10.25 -5.21 -6.46
C ASP A 311 -8.83 -4.76 -6.03
N LEU A 312 -8.30 -3.68 -6.60
CA LEU A 312 -6.92 -3.25 -6.33
C LEU A 312 -6.71 -2.82 -4.88
N LEU A 313 -7.73 -2.28 -4.21
CA LEU A 313 -7.64 -1.89 -2.81
C LEU A 313 -7.51 -3.13 -1.91
N GLU A 314 -8.35 -4.13 -2.14
CA GLU A 314 -8.41 -5.38 -1.41
C GLU A 314 -7.12 -6.20 -1.61
N ARG A 315 -6.64 -6.28 -2.85
CA ARG A 315 -5.36 -6.91 -3.19
C ARG A 315 -4.21 -6.21 -2.48
N THR A 316 -4.17 -4.88 -2.52
CA THR A 316 -3.13 -4.11 -1.83
C THR A 316 -3.19 -4.34 -0.31
N LEU A 317 -4.36 -4.29 0.32
CA LEU A 317 -4.51 -4.57 1.75
C LEU A 317 -4.03 -5.98 2.10
N THR A 318 -4.27 -6.96 1.22
CA THR A 318 -3.76 -8.33 1.38
C THR A 318 -2.24 -8.35 1.31
N HIS A 319 -1.63 -7.67 0.33
CA HIS A 319 -0.17 -7.58 0.18
C HIS A 319 0.51 -6.80 1.31
N LEU A 320 -0.20 -5.84 1.92
CA LEU A 320 0.18 -5.11 3.13
C LEU A 320 -0.14 -5.88 4.43
N ARG A 321 -0.80 -7.05 4.35
CA ARG A 321 -1.21 -7.88 5.50
C ARG A 321 -2.15 -7.17 6.47
N ARG A 322 -3.03 -6.35 5.91
CA ARG A 322 -4.02 -5.55 6.63
C ARG A 322 -5.44 -6.10 6.55
N PHE A 323 -5.63 -7.29 5.95
CA PHE A 323 -6.87 -8.07 5.93
C PHE A 323 -8.11 -7.25 5.54
N PRO A 324 -8.40 -7.13 4.22
CA PRO A 324 -9.59 -6.44 3.77
C PRO A 324 -10.85 -7.20 4.21
N VAL A 325 -11.85 -6.44 4.65
CA VAL A 325 -13.23 -6.88 4.81
C VAL A 325 -14.05 -6.07 3.81
N THR A 326 -14.45 -6.70 2.71
CA THR A 326 -15.23 -6.04 1.66
C THR A 326 -16.67 -5.86 2.13
N VAL A 327 -17.18 -4.64 2.01
CA VAL A 327 -18.54 -4.25 2.38
C VAL A 327 -19.19 -3.64 1.15
N ALA A 328 -19.87 -4.46 0.36
CA ALA A 328 -20.49 -4.05 -0.89
C ALA A 328 -22.02 -4.01 -0.79
N GLN A 329 -22.60 -4.82 0.09
CA GLN A 329 -24.05 -4.96 0.24
C GLN A 329 -24.51 -4.78 1.69
N ALA A 330 -25.82 -4.60 1.85
CA ALA A 330 -26.49 -4.43 3.14
C ALA A 330 -26.11 -5.51 4.17
N ARG A 331 -26.03 -6.78 3.73
CA ARG A 331 -25.67 -7.93 4.58
C ARG A 331 -24.24 -7.88 5.13
N ASP A 332 -23.35 -7.11 4.51
CA ASP A 332 -21.95 -7.01 4.90
C ASP A 332 -21.73 -5.94 5.97
N ILE A 333 -22.64 -4.97 6.09
CA ILE A 333 -22.52 -3.81 6.98
C ILE A 333 -22.30 -4.21 8.45
N PRO A 334 -22.98 -5.23 9.03
CA PRO A 334 -22.72 -5.66 10.40
C PRO A 334 -21.24 -6.01 10.67
N GLN A 335 -20.47 -6.41 9.64
CA GLN A 335 -19.05 -6.74 9.78
C GLN A 335 -18.19 -5.51 10.12
N THR A 336 -18.68 -4.29 9.83
CA THR A 336 -17.99 -3.01 10.13
C THR A 336 -17.82 -2.72 11.62
N GLY A 337 -18.56 -3.43 12.49
CA GLY A 337 -18.37 -3.38 13.95
C GLY A 337 -17.25 -4.29 14.47
N GLY A 338 -16.68 -5.15 13.61
CA GLY A 338 -15.68 -6.15 13.98
C GLY A 338 -14.24 -5.63 14.10
N ARG A 339 -13.30 -6.53 13.82
CA ARG A 339 -11.86 -6.25 13.77
C ARG A 339 -11.35 -6.47 12.35
N GLY A 340 -10.73 -5.46 11.73
CA GLY A 340 -10.31 -5.51 10.33
C GLY A 340 -10.22 -4.13 9.67
N VAL A 341 -9.85 -4.13 8.39
CA VAL A 341 -9.86 -2.94 7.53
C VAL A 341 -10.98 -3.07 6.50
N TYR A 342 -11.97 -2.20 6.60
CA TYR A 342 -13.19 -2.25 5.81
C TYR A 342 -13.02 -1.53 4.49
N THR A 343 -13.25 -2.24 3.39
CA THR A 343 -13.32 -1.67 2.04
C THR A 343 -14.79 -1.56 1.66
N VAL A 344 -15.37 -0.40 1.91
CA VAL A 344 -16.78 -0.09 1.68
C VAL A 344 -16.97 0.38 0.23
N LYS A 345 -17.61 -0.44 -0.59
CA LYS A 345 -17.78 -0.18 -2.02
C LYS A 345 -19.18 0.34 -2.29
N LEU A 346 -19.29 1.66 -2.37
CA LEU A 346 -20.59 2.33 -2.41
C LEU A 346 -21.33 2.06 -3.72
N HIS A 347 -20.59 1.90 -4.82
CA HIS A 347 -21.19 1.72 -6.14
C HIS A 347 -21.36 0.27 -6.55
N GLY A 348 -20.92 -0.69 -5.74
CA GLY A 348 -20.89 -2.10 -6.10
C GLY A 348 -19.50 -2.69 -6.21
N ASP A 349 -19.47 -3.98 -6.52
CA ASP A 349 -18.24 -4.78 -6.59
C ASP A 349 -18.28 -5.74 -7.77
N LEU A 350 -17.14 -5.89 -8.48
CA LEU A 350 -17.04 -6.87 -9.57
C LEU A 350 -17.00 -8.30 -9.07
N ALA A 351 -16.39 -8.55 -7.90
CA ALA A 351 -16.10 -9.89 -7.42
C ALA A 351 -17.28 -10.56 -6.68
N HIS A 352 -18.14 -9.78 -6.00
CA HIS A 352 -19.16 -10.32 -5.09
C HIS A 352 -20.62 -9.98 -5.45
N GLY A 353 -20.90 -9.50 -6.67
CA GLY A 353 -22.29 -9.25 -7.07
C GLY A 353 -23.12 -10.54 -7.13
N ASP A 354 -24.29 -10.52 -6.47
CA ASP A 354 -25.34 -11.49 -6.72
C ASP A 354 -26.14 -10.97 -7.91
N TRP A 355 -25.59 -11.19 -9.10
CA TRP A 355 -26.13 -10.68 -10.35
C TRP A 355 -27.43 -11.40 -10.77
N SER A 356 -28.01 -12.23 -9.90
CA SER A 356 -29.10 -13.16 -10.21
C SER A 356 -30.51 -12.64 -9.92
N GLY A 357 -30.69 -11.47 -9.30
CA GLY A 357 -32.03 -10.88 -9.14
C GLY A 357 -32.11 -9.56 -8.37
N ASP A 358 -32.93 -8.66 -8.89
CA ASP A 358 -33.43 -7.39 -8.32
C ASP A 358 -32.41 -6.36 -7.77
N TYR A 359 -31.97 -5.49 -8.69
CA TYR A 359 -31.85 -4.02 -8.51
C TYR A 359 -30.88 -3.40 -7.48
N ASP A 360 -29.76 -4.04 -7.11
CA ASP A 360 -28.88 -3.39 -6.10
C ASP A 360 -27.36 -3.58 -6.25
N ASP A 361 -26.82 -3.71 -7.46
CA ASP A 361 -25.38 -4.02 -7.61
C ASP A 361 -24.49 -2.96 -8.27
N VAL A 362 -24.98 -2.03 -9.09
CA VAL A 362 -24.12 -1.01 -9.75
C VAL A 362 -24.73 0.39 -9.74
N VAL A 363 -23.95 1.41 -9.35
CA VAL A 363 -24.35 2.83 -9.35
C VAL A 363 -23.58 3.62 -10.42
N LEU A 364 -24.25 3.95 -11.53
CA LEU A 364 -23.56 4.60 -12.67
C LEU A 364 -24.39 5.66 -13.40
N SER A 365 -25.72 5.48 -13.46
CA SER A 365 -26.65 6.39 -14.14
C SER A 365 -27.17 7.49 -13.22
N ARG A 366 -27.79 8.53 -13.78
CA ARG A 366 -28.38 9.63 -13.02
C ARG A 366 -29.40 9.13 -11.99
N ASP A 367 -30.32 8.28 -12.43
CA ASP A 367 -31.32 7.68 -11.56
C ASP A 367 -30.67 6.86 -10.42
N ASP A 368 -29.54 6.17 -10.66
CA ASP A 368 -28.86 5.43 -9.58
C ASP A 368 -28.29 6.38 -8.52
N TYR A 369 -27.78 7.54 -8.94
CA TYR A 369 -27.26 8.55 -8.02
C TYR A 369 -28.36 9.23 -7.22
N ASP A 370 -29.46 9.59 -7.89
CA ASP A 370 -30.59 10.28 -7.25
C ASP A 370 -31.28 9.36 -6.23
N ASP A 371 -31.46 8.08 -6.57
CA ASP A 371 -32.12 7.10 -5.71
C ASP A 371 -31.16 6.43 -4.70
N PHE A 372 -29.86 6.74 -4.70
CA PHE A 372 -28.84 6.01 -3.91
C PHE A 372 -29.22 5.86 -2.43
N PHE A 373 -29.62 6.98 -1.80
CA PHE A 373 -29.97 7.00 -0.38
C PHE A 373 -31.26 6.22 -0.08
N ASP A 374 -32.17 6.14 -1.04
CA ASP A 374 -33.48 5.49 -0.87
C ASP A 374 -33.40 3.99 -1.15
N ARG A 375 -32.60 3.58 -2.15
CA ARG A 375 -32.35 2.17 -2.49
C ARG A 375 -31.38 1.50 -1.53
N ARG A 376 -30.38 2.23 -1.01
CA ARG A 376 -29.34 1.69 -0.13
C ARG A 376 -29.29 2.36 1.26
N PRO A 377 -30.40 2.32 2.03
CA PRO A 377 -30.51 3.07 3.28
C PRO A 377 -29.48 2.67 4.35
N LEU A 378 -29.09 1.38 4.40
CA LEU A 378 -28.07 0.95 5.36
C LEU A 378 -26.67 1.44 4.98
N MET A 379 -26.33 1.44 3.70
CA MET A 379 -25.04 1.95 3.22
C MET A 379 -24.96 3.47 3.42
N ALA A 380 -26.05 4.17 3.12
CA ALA A 380 -26.21 5.57 3.44
C ALA A 380 -26.01 5.85 4.93
N SER A 381 -26.64 5.07 5.82
CA SER A 381 -26.51 5.23 7.27
C SER A 381 -25.06 5.02 7.76
N LEU A 382 -24.36 4.02 7.21
CA LEU A 382 -22.94 3.80 7.48
C LEU A 382 -22.10 5.01 7.04
N LEU A 383 -22.31 5.49 5.81
CA LEU A 383 -21.61 6.65 5.26
C LEU A 383 -21.85 7.92 6.11
N GLU A 384 -23.10 8.21 6.45
CA GLU A 384 -23.48 9.35 7.32
C GLU A 384 -22.84 9.23 8.70
N GLY A 385 -22.85 8.05 9.31
CA GLY A 385 -22.23 7.78 10.61
C GLY A 385 -20.72 7.99 10.62
N LEU A 386 -20.04 7.62 9.52
CA LEU A 386 -18.60 7.86 9.36
C LEU A 386 -18.33 9.35 9.16
N LEU A 387 -19.09 10.04 8.30
CA LEU A 387 -18.90 11.47 8.01
C LEU A 387 -19.12 12.37 9.24
N LEU A 388 -19.99 11.94 10.16
CA LEU A 388 -20.19 12.57 11.46
C LEU A 388 -18.96 12.48 12.38
N ASN A 389 -18.31 11.31 12.41
CA ASN A 389 -17.37 10.96 13.48
C ASN A 389 -15.91 10.84 13.02
N ARG A 390 -15.64 10.96 11.72
CA ARG A 390 -14.31 10.79 11.14
C ARG A 390 -13.86 12.01 10.34
N THR A 391 -12.55 12.26 10.36
CA THR A 391 -11.88 13.18 9.43
C THR A 391 -11.63 12.44 8.12
N PHE A 392 -12.21 12.92 7.03
CA PHE A 392 -12.08 12.25 5.73
C PHE A 392 -10.87 12.74 4.95
N LEU A 393 -10.16 11.80 4.30
CA LEU A 393 -9.18 12.08 3.26
C LEU A 393 -9.69 11.53 1.92
N PHE A 394 -9.99 12.41 0.97
CA PHE A 394 -10.44 12.06 -0.38
C PHE A 394 -9.26 12.08 -1.35
N VAL A 395 -9.06 10.99 -2.10
CA VAL A 395 -7.96 10.85 -3.05
C VAL A 395 -8.46 10.22 -4.35
N GLY A 396 -8.04 10.75 -5.50
CA GLY A 396 -8.46 10.23 -6.81
C GLY A 396 -9.85 10.68 -7.26
N TYR A 397 -10.37 11.79 -6.71
CA TYR A 397 -11.65 12.39 -7.10
C TYR A 397 -11.47 13.69 -7.86
N SER A 398 -12.37 13.93 -8.81
CA SER A 398 -12.60 15.28 -9.35
C SER A 398 -13.54 16.05 -8.44
N LEU A 399 -13.28 17.34 -8.20
CA LEU A 399 -14.22 18.24 -7.50
C LEU A 399 -15.54 18.45 -8.27
N ARG A 400 -15.59 18.01 -9.53
CA ARG A 400 -16.78 18.05 -10.37
C ARG A 400 -17.65 16.81 -10.16
N ASP A 401 -17.07 15.71 -9.66
CA ASP A 401 -17.72 14.40 -9.53
C ASP A 401 -19.10 14.50 -8.85
N PRO A 402 -20.16 13.90 -9.43
CA PRO A 402 -21.51 14.02 -8.89
C PRO A 402 -21.63 13.36 -7.50
N ASN A 403 -20.91 12.27 -7.24
CA ASN A 403 -20.92 11.57 -5.94
C ASN A 403 -20.29 12.41 -4.86
N PHE A 404 -19.13 12.97 -5.16
CA PHE A 404 -18.46 13.89 -4.24
C PHE A 404 -19.43 15.02 -3.85
N ARG A 405 -20.09 15.65 -4.83
CA ARG A 405 -21.05 16.72 -4.56
C ARG A 405 -22.31 16.24 -3.85
N LEU A 406 -22.87 15.09 -4.22
CA LEU A 406 -24.09 14.53 -3.65
C LEU A 406 -23.89 14.17 -2.17
N ILE A 407 -22.81 13.47 -1.86
CA ILE A 407 -22.42 13.12 -0.49
C ILE A 407 -22.24 14.40 0.33
N PHE A 408 -21.43 15.35 -0.14
CA PHE A 408 -21.17 16.59 0.60
C PHE A 408 -22.39 17.51 0.72
N ASN A 409 -23.24 17.63 -0.29
CA ASN A 409 -24.45 18.46 -0.23
C ASN A 409 -25.53 17.87 0.68
N LYS A 410 -25.57 16.54 0.84
CA LYS A 410 -26.43 15.89 1.83
C LYS A 410 -25.95 16.21 3.25
N LEU A 411 -24.64 16.06 3.51
CA LEU A 411 -24.01 16.48 4.76
C LEU A 411 -24.22 17.97 5.04
N ASP A 412 -24.16 18.79 4.00
CA ASP A 412 -24.29 20.23 4.12
C ASP A 412 -25.60 20.65 4.77
N ARG A 413 -26.66 19.94 4.38
CA ARG A 413 -28.02 20.15 4.87
C ARG A 413 -28.24 19.58 6.27
N GLN A 414 -27.66 18.42 6.57
CA GLN A 414 -27.90 17.70 7.83
C GLN A 414 -27.04 18.23 8.99
N LEU A 415 -25.75 18.53 8.76
CA LEU A 415 -24.77 18.72 9.84
C LEU A 415 -24.37 20.17 10.10
N ARG A 416 -24.59 21.07 9.14
CA ARG A 416 -24.25 22.51 9.25
C ARG A 416 -22.85 22.71 9.87
N GLU A 417 -22.74 23.35 11.03
CA GLU A 417 -21.48 23.73 11.69
C GLU A 417 -20.83 22.57 12.48
N ALA A 418 -21.53 21.47 12.73
CA ALA A 418 -21.04 20.36 13.56
C ALA A 418 -20.10 19.37 12.81
N ARG A 419 -19.52 19.77 11.68
CA ARG A 419 -18.76 18.87 10.81
C ARG A 419 -17.29 18.78 11.21
N ARG A 420 -16.76 17.56 11.19
CA ARG A 420 -15.31 17.33 11.22
C ARG A 420 -14.66 17.82 9.91
N PRO A 421 -13.37 18.20 9.94
CA PRO A 421 -12.67 18.62 8.74
C PRO A 421 -12.57 17.47 7.74
N ALA A 422 -12.61 17.81 6.46
CA ALA A 422 -12.30 16.89 5.37
C ALA A 422 -11.18 17.45 4.49
N TYR A 423 -10.39 16.57 3.91
CA TYR A 423 -9.24 16.88 3.07
C TYR A 423 -9.44 16.27 1.71
N VAL A 424 -9.21 17.05 0.65
CA VAL A 424 -9.34 16.56 -0.73
C VAL A 424 -8.04 16.78 -1.46
N LEU A 425 -7.37 15.68 -1.82
CA LEU A 425 -6.21 15.72 -2.70
C LEU A 425 -6.70 15.84 -4.14
N THR A 426 -6.54 17.03 -4.72
CA THR A 426 -6.99 17.34 -6.08
C THR A 426 -5.80 17.46 -7.04
N PHE A 427 -5.96 16.86 -8.21
CA PHE A 427 -5.00 16.90 -9.31
C PHE A 427 -5.08 18.21 -10.12
N ASP A 428 -6.17 18.95 -9.97
CA ASP A 428 -6.39 20.24 -10.60
C ASP A 428 -6.00 21.37 -9.64
N GLU A 429 -5.62 22.53 -10.18
CA GLU A 429 -5.44 23.74 -9.37
C GLU A 429 -6.82 24.38 -9.13
N PRO A 430 -7.34 24.39 -7.89
CA PRO A 430 -8.66 24.96 -7.62
C PRO A 430 -8.59 26.49 -7.66
N SER A 431 -9.56 27.09 -8.37
CA SER A 431 -9.77 28.54 -8.34
C SER A 431 -10.06 29.05 -6.92
N GLU A 432 -9.80 30.32 -6.66
CA GLU A 432 -10.09 30.97 -5.37
C GLU A 432 -11.55 30.76 -4.96
N HIS A 433 -12.50 30.92 -5.89
CA HIS A 433 -13.92 30.64 -5.66
C HIS A 433 -14.16 29.21 -5.19
N GLN A 434 -13.51 28.21 -5.80
CA GLN A 434 -13.64 26.82 -5.38
C GLN A 434 -13.05 26.59 -3.98
N ARG A 435 -11.88 27.17 -3.68
CA ARG A 435 -11.27 27.09 -2.35
C ARG A 435 -12.20 27.66 -1.28
N THR A 436 -12.67 28.90 -1.46
CA THR A 436 -13.59 29.54 -0.51
C THR A 436 -14.91 28.78 -0.36
N TYR A 437 -15.47 28.24 -1.46
CA TYR A 437 -16.71 27.46 -1.41
C TYR A 437 -16.55 26.20 -0.54
N TRP A 438 -15.45 25.46 -0.70
CA TRP A 438 -15.20 24.22 0.04
C TRP A 438 -14.72 24.49 1.47
N GLU A 439 -13.93 25.54 1.71
CA GLU A 439 -13.51 25.96 3.05
C GLU A 439 -14.72 26.31 3.94
N ARG A 440 -15.74 26.98 3.40
CA ARG A 440 -17.00 27.24 4.12
C ARG A 440 -17.74 25.97 4.54
N LYS A 441 -17.46 24.84 3.90
CA LYS A 441 -18.01 23.52 4.24
C LYS A 441 -17.06 22.69 5.12
N ASN A 442 -16.01 23.30 5.68
CA ASN A 442 -14.93 22.66 6.43
C ASN A 442 -14.15 21.61 5.60
N VAL A 443 -14.02 21.86 4.29
CA VAL A 443 -13.28 21.01 3.35
C VAL A 443 -12.04 21.74 2.87
N ARG A 444 -10.86 21.22 3.20
CA ARG A 444 -9.57 21.76 2.77
C ARG A 444 -9.13 21.08 1.47
N LEU A 445 -8.91 21.89 0.44
CA LEU A 445 -8.39 21.42 -0.85
C LEU A 445 -6.86 21.43 -0.82
N LEU A 446 -6.28 20.25 -1.00
CA LEU A 446 -4.84 20.02 -1.09
C LEU A 446 -4.50 19.77 -2.56
N SER A 447 -4.01 20.79 -3.27
CA SER A 447 -3.64 20.61 -4.67
C SER A 447 -2.27 19.94 -4.79
N VAL A 448 -2.23 18.88 -5.59
CA VAL A 448 -0.99 18.21 -6.02
C VAL A 448 -0.60 18.60 -7.45
N ALA A 449 -1.28 19.59 -8.05
CA ALA A 449 -1.06 20.03 -9.43
C ALA A 449 0.34 20.60 -9.70
N SER A 450 1.07 20.98 -8.66
CA SER A 450 2.45 21.45 -8.75
C SER A 450 3.38 20.33 -9.24
N GLY A 451 3.86 20.41 -10.49
CA GLY A 451 4.79 19.45 -11.07
C GLY A 451 4.10 18.24 -11.71
N THR A 452 4.54 17.02 -11.38
CA THR A 452 3.88 15.77 -11.81
C THR A 452 2.88 15.37 -10.73
N PRO A 453 1.56 15.46 -10.96
CA PRO A 453 0.57 15.31 -9.88
C PRO A 453 0.62 13.98 -9.13
N GLU A 454 0.81 12.88 -9.86
CA GLU A 454 0.95 11.55 -9.27
C GLU A 454 2.18 11.46 -8.37
N ARG A 455 3.31 12.02 -8.81
CA ARG A 455 4.54 12.05 -8.01
C ARG A 455 4.35 12.89 -6.75
N THR A 456 3.75 14.07 -6.86
CA THR A 456 3.48 14.95 -5.71
C THR A 456 2.55 14.27 -4.69
N LEU A 457 1.56 13.50 -5.16
CA LEU A 457 0.75 12.63 -4.32
C LEU A 457 1.61 11.61 -3.56
N TRP A 458 2.53 10.92 -4.23
CA TRP A 458 3.42 9.96 -3.57
C TRP A 458 4.26 10.62 -2.47
N LEU A 459 4.87 11.77 -2.76
CA LEU A 459 5.68 12.50 -1.78
C LEU A 459 4.86 12.91 -0.55
N PHE A 460 3.61 13.37 -0.77
CA PHE A 460 2.70 13.73 0.32
C PHE A 460 2.34 12.53 1.20
N LEU A 461 1.95 11.42 0.58
CA LEU A 461 1.54 10.21 1.32
C LEU A 461 2.70 9.57 2.05
N ASP A 462 3.89 9.56 1.44
CA ASP A 462 5.12 9.09 2.08
C ASP A 462 5.48 9.90 3.33
N GLN A 463 5.43 11.25 3.26
CA GLN A 463 5.65 12.08 4.43
C GLN A 463 4.55 11.91 5.49
N LEU A 464 3.29 11.80 5.08
CA LEU A 464 2.17 11.56 6.00
C LEU A 464 2.36 10.22 6.73
N ALA A 465 2.75 9.17 6.03
CA ALA A 465 3.04 7.87 6.61
C ALA A 465 4.23 7.92 7.58
N ALA A 466 5.29 8.64 7.22
CA ALA A 466 6.44 8.87 8.10
C ALA A 466 6.04 9.64 9.37
N GLN A 467 5.16 10.64 9.28
CA GLN A 467 4.67 11.38 10.44
C GLN A 467 3.78 10.52 11.35
N VAL A 468 2.87 9.74 10.76
CA VAL A 468 2.01 8.81 11.51
C VAL A 468 2.86 7.77 12.26
N GLN A 469 3.90 7.24 11.61
CA GLN A 469 4.79 6.23 12.20
C GLN A 469 5.83 6.82 13.15
N GLY A 470 6.29 8.06 12.94
CA GLY A 470 7.27 8.73 13.80
C GLY A 470 6.78 9.00 15.22
N THR A 471 5.48 8.85 15.48
CA THR A 471 4.93 8.80 16.85
C THR A 471 5.33 7.52 17.60
N GLN A 472 5.69 6.45 16.90
CA GLN A 472 6.04 5.12 17.43
C GLN A 472 7.55 4.92 17.38
N ARG A 473 8.20 4.84 18.55
CA ARG A 473 9.67 4.81 18.65
C ARG A 473 10.19 3.37 18.70
N LEU A 474 11.32 3.10 18.04
CA LEU A 474 12.05 1.82 18.14
C LEU A 474 12.88 1.75 19.43
N THR A 475 12.27 2.02 20.59
CA THR A 475 12.98 2.16 21.87
C THR A 475 13.62 0.87 22.36
N LEU A 476 13.11 -0.30 21.94
CA LEU A 476 13.61 -1.62 22.31
C LEU A 476 14.49 -2.27 21.23
N SER A 477 14.84 -1.55 20.15
CA SER A 477 15.75 -2.08 19.13
C SER A 477 17.13 -2.42 19.70
N PRO A 478 17.84 -3.45 19.18
CA PRO A 478 19.19 -3.79 19.61
C PRO A 478 20.21 -2.65 19.45
N ASP A 479 20.06 -1.84 18.40
CA ASP A 479 20.94 -0.74 17.99
C ASP A 479 20.39 0.65 18.33
N ARG A 480 19.48 0.71 19.32
CA ARG A 480 18.89 1.94 19.84
C ARG A 480 19.94 2.95 20.35
N ALA A 481 19.58 4.23 20.33
CA ALA A 481 20.32 5.26 21.06
C ALA A 481 20.33 4.97 22.57
N GLU A 482 21.38 5.41 23.27
CA GLU A 482 21.46 5.23 24.72
C GLU A 482 20.30 5.93 25.41
N PRO A 483 19.53 5.22 26.26
CA PRO A 483 18.43 5.84 27.00
C PRO A 483 18.98 6.82 28.03
N THR A 484 18.17 7.81 28.39
CA THR A 484 18.49 8.69 29.51
C THR A 484 18.58 7.89 30.81
N ARG A 485 19.37 8.37 31.79
CA ARG A 485 19.50 7.72 33.11
C ARG A 485 18.16 7.48 33.79
N ALA A 486 17.19 8.36 33.59
CA ALA A 486 15.84 8.23 34.16
C ALA A 486 15.02 7.12 33.49
N ALA A 487 15.17 6.89 32.18
CA ALA A 487 14.44 5.86 31.44
C ALA A 487 15.11 4.47 31.54
N GLN A 488 16.39 4.41 31.92
CA GLN A 488 17.18 3.18 31.92
C GLN A 488 16.57 2.02 32.74
N PRO A 489 16.05 2.24 33.98
CA PRO A 489 15.44 1.14 34.74
C PRO A 489 14.20 0.56 34.08
N LEU A 490 13.33 1.41 33.52
CA LEU A 490 12.13 0.98 32.82
C LEU A 490 12.46 0.18 31.57
N LEU A 491 13.44 0.64 30.78
CA LEU A 491 13.86 -0.06 29.57
C LEU A 491 14.43 -1.45 29.89
N GLN A 492 15.23 -1.56 30.94
CA GLN A 492 15.74 -2.85 31.41
C GLN A 492 14.61 -3.79 31.84
N ALA A 493 13.60 -3.29 32.55
CA ALA A 493 12.43 -4.09 32.92
C ALA A 493 11.66 -4.59 31.68
N LEU A 494 11.44 -3.74 30.67
CA LEU A 494 10.77 -4.14 29.42
C LEU A 494 11.57 -5.21 28.66
N LEU A 495 12.89 -5.07 28.57
CA LEU A 495 13.76 -6.08 27.96
C LEU A 495 13.69 -7.41 28.73
N GLN A 496 13.66 -7.36 30.06
CA GLN A 496 13.47 -8.56 30.89
C GLN A 496 12.12 -9.22 30.62
N VAL A 497 11.02 -8.45 30.48
CA VAL A 497 9.71 -9.01 30.08
C VAL A 497 9.80 -9.72 28.73
N GLY A 498 10.51 -9.15 27.76
CA GLY A 498 10.76 -9.80 26.47
C GLY A 498 11.50 -11.13 26.61
N GLU A 499 12.54 -11.18 27.44
CA GLU A 499 13.29 -12.40 27.72
C GLU A 499 12.42 -13.46 28.43
N GLN A 500 11.54 -13.04 29.34
CA GLN A 500 10.58 -13.94 30.01
C GLN A 500 9.55 -14.49 29.02
N LEU A 501 8.96 -13.66 28.17
CA LEU A 501 8.01 -14.09 27.13
C LEU A 501 8.64 -15.10 26.17
N ARG A 502 9.91 -14.91 25.83
CA ARG A 502 10.65 -15.84 24.98
C ARG A 502 10.81 -17.23 25.62
N ASN A 503 11.05 -17.26 26.93
CA ASN A 503 11.28 -18.49 27.68
C ASN A 503 9.99 -19.08 28.28
N LEU A 504 8.85 -18.42 28.07
CA LEU A 504 7.56 -18.83 28.60
C LEU A 504 7.14 -20.18 27.99
N ASP A 505 6.68 -21.09 28.85
CA ASP A 505 6.03 -22.32 28.42
C ASP A 505 4.60 -22.01 27.95
N ILE A 506 4.48 -21.56 26.71
CA ILE A 506 3.21 -21.11 26.13
C ILE A 506 2.17 -22.25 26.14
N GLU A 507 2.61 -23.51 26.05
CA GLU A 507 1.74 -24.67 25.94
C GLU A 507 1.00 -25.00 27.24
N SER A 508 1.46 -24.50 28.39
CA SER A 508 0.76 -24.67 29.67
C SER A 508 -0.17 -23.50 30.03
N LEU A 509 -0.19 -22.42 29.25
CA LEU A 509 -1.02 -21.24 29.55
C LEU A 509 -2.52 -21.52 29.37
N THR A 510 -3.30 -20.94 30.27
CA THR A 510 -4.74 -20.75 30.08
C THR A 510 -5.02 -19.68 29.00
N PRO A 511 -6.24 -19.61 28.45
CA PRO A 511 -6.60 -18.57 27.47
C PRO A 511 -6.46 -17.13 28.01
N ASP A 512 -6.71 -16.91 29.30
CA ASP A 512 -6.55 -15.61 29.95
C ASP A 512 -5.08 -15.20 30.08
N GLU A 513 -4.22 -16.14 30.48
CA GLU A 513 -2.78 -15.89 30.56
C GLU A 513 -2.17 -15.68 29.18
N ALA A 514 -2.62 -16.43 28.16
CA ALA A 514 -2.21 -16.24 26.77
C ALA A 514 -2.60 -14.83 26.27
N ARG A 515 -3.77 -14.32 26.68
CA ARG A 515 -4.23 -12.95 26.36
C ARG A 515 -3.32 -11.89 26.97
N VAL A 516 -2.90 -12.06 28.23
CA VAL A 516 -1.98 -11.16 28.92
C VAL A 516 -0.60 -11.19 28.27
N ALA A 517 -0.07 -12.38 27.98
CA ALA A 517 1.19 -12.55 27.27
C ALA A 517 1.16 -11.91 25.87
N ALA A 518 0.06 -12.07 25.15
CA ALA A 518 -0.17 -11.42 23.86
C ALA A 518 -0.22 -9.89 23.97
N ALA A 519 -0.84 -9.33 25.02
CA ALA A 519 -0.85 -7.88 25.23
C ALA A 519 0.57 -7.34 25.51
N ALA A 520 1.34 -8.02 26.36
CA ALA A 520 2.73 -7.65 26.63
C ALA A 520 3.59 -7.74 25.35
N LEU A 521 3.42 -8.80 24.55
CA LEU A 521 4.11 -8.98 23.29
C LEU A 521 3.76 -7.89 22.27
N ALA A 522 2.49 -7.43 22.23
CA ALA A 522 2.06 -6.33 21.37
C ALA A 522 2.84 -5.06 21.69
N THR A 523 2.86 -4.66 22.97
CA THR A 523 3.58 -3.46 23.43
C THR A 523 5.07 -3.54 23.10
N LEU A 524 5.71 -4.67 23.38
CA LEU A 524 7.13 -4.84 23.08
C LEU A 524 7.43 -4.78 21.57
N ALA A 525 6.62 -5.47 20.76
CA ALA A 525 6.77 -5.47 19.31
C ALA A 525 6.56 -4.06 18.72
N GLU A 526 5.58 -3.32 19.23
CA GLU A 526 5.31 -1.94 18.83
C GLU A 526 6.45 -0.99 19.19
N GLU A 527 7.21 -1.26 20.26
CA GLU A 527 8.40 -0.51 20.65
C GLU A 527 9.69 -1.05 19.98
N GLY A 528 9.57 -1.95 19.01
CA GLY A 528 10.70 -2.45 18.21
C GLY A 528 11.49 -3.60 18.84
N TRP A 529 10.93 -4.28 19.84
CA TRP A 529 11.58 -5.46 20.42
C TRP A 529 11.70 -6.59 19.39
N ARG A 530 12.87 -7.25 19.36
CA ARG A 530 13.16 -8.37 18.47
C ARG A 530 13.55 -9.62 19.29
N SER A 531 12.96 -10.76 18.95
CA SER A 531 13.33 -12.07 19.52
C SER A 531 14.47 -12.72 18.73
N PRO A 532 15.43 -13.44 19.36
CA PRO A 532 16.52 -14.13 18.66
C PRO A 532 16.05 -15.18 17.63
N THR A 533 16.96 -15.56 16.73
CA THR A 533 16.71 -16.41 15.53
C THR A 533 15.97 -17.72 15.77
N TYR A 534 16.04 -18.32 16.97
CA TYR A 534 15.44 -19.63 17.23
C TYR A 534 13.94 -19.56 17.54
N LEU A 535 13.42 -18.40 17.98
CA LEU A 535 11.99 -18.21 18.23
C LEU A 535 11.55 -16.80 17.80
N PRO A 536 11.42 -16.54 16.49
CA PRO A 536 11.09 -15.22 15.99
C PRO A 536 9.67 -14.81 16.40
N LEU A 537 9.44 -13.49 16.47
CA LEU A 537 8.19 -12.87 16.90
C LEU A 537 6.91 -13.48 16.28
N PRO A 538 6.86 -13.79 14.97
CA PRO A 538 5.70 -14.46 14.35
C PRO A 538 5.34 -15.81 14.98
N LYS A 539 6.35 -16.61 15.38
CA LYS A 539 6.12 -17.90 16.02
C LYS A 539 5.60 -17.75 17.44
N LEU A 540 6.03 -16.72 18.18
CA LEU A 540 5.46 -16.39 19.49
C LEU A 540 3.97 -16.08 19.36
N TRP A 541 3.61 -15.22 18.40
CA TRP A 541 2.21 -14.92 18.10
C TRP A 541 1.40 -16.15 17.71
N GLN A 542 1.92 -17.00 16.83
CA GLN A 542 1.24 -18.23 16.41
C GLN A 542 1.02 -19.19 17.58
N ARG A 543 2.02 -19.38 18.46
CA ARG A 543 1.90 -20.22 19.65
C ARG A 543 0.86 -19.67 20.65
N LEU A 544 0.83 -18.36 20.85
CA LEU A 544 -0.19 -17.70 21.67
C LEU A 544 -1.60 -17.84 21.04
N ALA A 545 -1.71 -17.75 19.71
CA ALA A 545 -2.96 -17.97 18.99
C ALA A 545 -3.53 -19.37 19.19
N ALA A 546 -2.68 -20.40 19.26
CA ALA A 546 -3.10 -21.77 19.53
C ALA A 546 -3.71 -21.96 20.93
N ARG A 547 -3.48 -21.04 21.87
CA ARG A 547 -4.01 -21.05 23.25
C ARG A 547 -5.15 -20.07 23.46
N ALA A 548 -5.39 -19.17 22.50
CA ALA A 548 -6.42 -18.16 22.59
C ALA A 548 -7.82 -18.75 22.40
N THR A 549 -8.82 -17.99 22.84
CA THR A 549 -10.23 -18.29 22.53
C THR A 549 -10.47 -18.20 21.01
N PRO A 550 -11.51 -18.87 20.46
CA PRO A 550 -11.86 -18.75 19.04
C PRO A 550 -12.03 -17.29 18.58
N ALA A 551 -12.58 -16.42 19.44
CA ALA A 551 -12.76 -15.00 19.13
C ALA A 551 -11.45 -14.19 19.07
N ASP A 552 -10.42 -14.57 19.85
CA ASP A 552 -9.14 -13.86 19.88
C ASP A 552 -8.10 -14.46 18.93
N ARG A 553 -8.24 -15.74 18.55
CA ARG A 553 -7.29 -16.46 17.70
C ARG A 553 -7.01 -15.74 16.36
N PRO A 554 -8.02 -15.30 15.57
CA PRO A 554 -7.76 -14.58 14.32
C PRO A 554 -6.87 -13.37 14.53
N ARG A 555 -7.11 -12.56 15.58
CA ARG A 555 -6.32 -11.36 15.88
C ARG A 555 -4.84 -11.69 16.11
N LEU A 556 -4.55 -12.76 16.86
CA LEU A 556 -3.17 -13.14 17.17
C LEU A 556 -2.46 -13.70 15.93
N LEU A 557 -3.17 -14.47 15.09
CA LEU A 557 -2.66 -14.91 13.80
C LEU A 557 -2.40 -13.73 12.84
N GLN A 558 -3.26 -12.71 12.83
CA GLN A 558 -3.03 -11.48 12.05
C GLN A 558 -1.76 -10.75 12.52
N GLN A 559 -1.48 -10.69 13.83
CA GLN A 559 -0.21 -10.17 14.33
C GLN A 559 0.98 -11.04 13.93
N ALA A 560 0.84 -12.37 13.97
CA ALA A 560 1.86 -13.29 13.49
C ALA A 560 2.21 -13.01 12.02
N LEU A 561 1.18 -12.86 11.17
CA LEU A 561 1.36 -12.53 9.76
C LEU A 561 2.01 -11.16 9.56
N ARG A 562 1.58 -10.14 10.32
CA ARG A 562 2.10 -8.77 10.21
C ARG A 562 3.63 -8.71 10.34
N TYR A 563 4.19 -9.48 11.27
CA TYR A 563 5.64 -9.49 11.55
C TYR A 563 6.41 -10.63 10.85
N THR A 564 5.77 -11.51 10.06
CA THR A 564 6.48 -12.66 9.48
C THR A 564 7.33 -12.28 8.29
N GLU A 565 8.59 -12.69 8.23
CA GLU A 565 9.44 -12.54 7.04
C GLU A 565 9.38 -13.77 6.10
N SER A 566 8.92 -14.92 6.61
CA SER A 566 8.85 -16.20 5.87
C SER A 566 7.53 -16.35 5.12
N LYS A 567 7.60 -16.74 3.83
CA LYS A 567 6.43 -17.08 3.00
C LYS A 567 5.77 -18.37 3.50
N GLU A 568 6.54 -19.38 3.88
CA GLU A 568 6.04 -20.66 4.37
C GLU A 568 5.23 -20.46 5.65
N LEU A 569 5.78 -19.69 6.59
CA LEU A 569 5.07 -19.36 7.82
C LEU A 569 3.83 -18.49 7.53
N ALA A 570 3.92 -17.56 6.57
CA ALA A 570 2.77 -16.78 6.13
C ALA A 570 1.66 -17.66 5.53
N GLU A 571 1.99 -18.61 4.66
CA GLU A 571 1.05 -19.56 4.04
C GLU A 571 0.36 -20.44 5.10
N VAL A 572 1.12 -20.92 6.10
CA VAL A 572 0.59 -21.67 7.24
C VAL A 572 -0.38 -20.79 8.04
N ILE A 573 0.03 -19.58 8.42
CA ILE A 573 -0.83 -18.65 9.19
C ILE A 573 -2.09 -18.28 8.41
N LEU A 574 -1.99 -18.05 7.09
CA LEU A 574 -3.14 -17.75 6.23
C LEU A 574 -4.11 -18.93 6.14
N THR A 575 -3.59 -20.16 6.12
CA THR A 575 -4.41 -21.37 6.15
C THR A 575 -5.16 -21.48 7.48
N GLU A 576 -4.46 -21.29 8.60
CA GLU A 576 -5.08 -21.27 9.94
C GLU A 576 -6.13 -20.16 10.10
N LEU A 577 -5.91 -18.99 9.47
CA LEU A 577 -6.88 -17.89 9.48
C LEU A 577 -8.16 -18.23 8.72
N LYS A 578 -8.07 -18.96 7.60
CA LYS A 578 -9.24 -19.44 6.85
C LYS A 578 -10.04 -20.48 7.63
N GLU A 579 -9.35 -21.27 8.44
CA GLU A 579 -9.96 -22.31 9.28
C GLU A 579 -10.51 -21.77 10.61
N SER A 580 -10.15 -20.53 10.99
CA SER A 580 -10.62 -19.88 12.21
C SER A 580 -11.92 -19.11 11.92
N PRO A 581 -13.08 -19.51 12.46
CA PRO A 581 -14.33 -18.78 12.25
C PRO A 581 -14.20 -17.35 12.83
N SER A 582 -14.67 -16.36 12.07
CA SER A 582 -14.67 -14.93 12.41
C SER A 582 -15.65 -14.58 13.51
#